data_AF-A0A8X7Q0N0-F1
#
_entry.id   AF-A0A8X7Q0N0-F1
#
_cell.length_a   1.000
_cell.length_b   1.000
_cell.length_c   1.000
_cell.angle_alpha   90.00
_cell.angle_beta   90.00
_cell.angle_gamma   90.00
#
_symmetry.space_group_name_H-M   'P 1'
#
loop_
_entity.id
_entity.type
_entity.pdbx_description
1 polymer ?
#
loop_
_entity_poly.entity_id
_entity_poly.type
_entity_poly.pdbx_seq_one_letter_code
_entity_poly.pdbx_strand_id
1 'polypeptide(L)'
;MFCLSELEDTVRVPPDLLNIPLEDAIKSVLQKTFLDKVLSIGLCVSIYDIRSVEGGSVLPGDGAATYKVCFRIVVFRPFVGEVIAARFKESDSNVLRLTLGFFEDIYVPAPLIPRPNRCEPDPYNRY
;
A
#
# COMPACT_ATOMS: atom_id res chain seq x y z
N MET A 1 8.26 -10.10 -2.84
CA MET A 1 8.15 -8.65 -2.58
C MET A 1 6.75 -8.15 -2.81
N PHE A 2 6.17 -8.30 -4.02
CA PHE A 2 4.76 -7.99 -4.28
C PHE A 2 3.93 -9.27 -4.42
N CYS A 3 2.70 -9.25 -3.93
CA CYS A 3 1.73 -10.32 -4.10
C CYS A 3 0.37 -9.78 -4.56
N LEU A 4 -0.40 -10.61 -5.25
CA LEU A 4 -1.80 -10.35 -5.53
C LEU A 4 -2.65 -10.91 -4.40
N SER A 5 -3.48 -10.07 -3.82
CA SER A 5 -4.46 -10.45 -2.80
C SER A 5 -5.86 -10.21 -3.35
N GLU A 6 -6.76 -11.17 -3.15
CA GLU A 6 -8.16 -11.05 -3.50
C GLU A 6 -8.94 -10.53 -2.30
N LEU A 7 -9.76 -9.48 -2.53
CA LEU A 7 -10.55 -8.82 -1.51
C LEU A 7 -11.98 -8.62 -2.00
N GLU A 8 -12.90 -8.62 -1.06
CA GLU A 8 -14.31 -8.31 -1.26
C GLU A 8 -14.62 -7.03 -0.46
N ASP A 9 -15.19 -6.02 -1.12
CA ASP A 9 -15.59 -4.77 -0.46
C ASP A 9 -16.92 -4.24 -1.02
N THR A 10 -17.59 -3.40 -0.23
CA THR A 10 -18.82 -2.71 -0.64
C THR A 10 -18.51 -1.25 -0.98
N VAL A 11 -18.56 -0.94 -2.27
CA VAL A 11 -18.19 0.36 -2.81
C VAL A 11 -19.43 1.20 -3.10
N ARG A 12 -19.45 2.42 -2.55
CA ARG A 12 -20.46 3.43 -2.88
C ARG A 12 -19.95 4.31 -4.02
N VAL A 13 -20.63 4.26 -5.16
CA VAL A 13 -20.30 5.08 -6.33
C VAL A 13 -21.17 6.34 -6.31
N PRO A 14 -20.58 7.54 -6.18
CA PRO A 14 -21.34 8.78 -6.20
C PRO A 14 -21.96 9.03 -7.58
N PRO A 15 -23.11 9.74 -7.65
CA PRO A 15 -23.84 9.98 -8.89
C PRO A 15 -22.99 10.64 -10.00
N ASP A 16 -22.05 11.49 -9.61
CA ASP A 16 -21.16 12.20 -10.55
C ASP A 16 -20.29 11.25 -11.38
N LEU A 17 -19.97 10.07 -10.83
CA LEU A 17 -19.16 9.04 -11.49
C LEU A 17 -20.01 8.04 -12.29
N LEU A 18 -21.33 8.20 -12.35
CA LEU A 18 -22.20 7.34 -13.16
C LEU A 18 -22.11 7.64 -14.67
N ASN A 19 -21.52 8.78 -15.04
CA ASN A 19 -21.31 9.16 -16.44
C ASN A 19 -20.10 8.48 -17.11
N ILE A 20 -19.28 7.77 -16.35
CA ILE A 20 -18.13 7.00 -16.86
C ILE A 20 -18.42 5.50 -16.79
N PRO A 21 -17.66 4.64 -17.50
CA PRO A 21 -17.83 3.20 -17.42
C PRO A 21 -17.78 2.71 -15.96
N LEU A 22 -18.69 1.82 -15.59
CA LEU A 22 -18.87 1.38 -14.20
C LEU A 22 -17.58 0.81 -13.61
N GLU A 23 -16.82 0.04 -14.39
CA GLU A 23 -15.53 -0.49 -13.96
C GLU A 23 -14.51 0.61 -13.63
N ASP A 24 -14.45 1.67 -14.44
CA ASP A 24 -13.57 2.81 -14.21
C ASP A 24 -14.00 3.62 -12.98
N ALA A 25 -15.31 3.79 -12.80
CA ALA A 25 -15.87 4.44 -11.61
C ALA A 25 -15.50 3.69 -10.34
N ILE A 26 -15.77 2.38 -10.30
CA ILE A 26 -15.45 1.50 -9.17
C ILE A 26 -13.95 1.50 -8.92
N LYS A 27 -13.13 1.35 -9.97
CA LYS A 27 -11.67 1.35 -9.85
C LYS A 27 -11.14 2.66 -9.26
N SER A 28 -11.68 3.80 -9.68
CA SER A 28 -11.32 5.12 -9.14
C SER A 28 -11.65 5.25 -7.65
N VAL A 29 -12.83 4.77 -7.24
CA VAL A 29 -13.23 4.77 -5.82
C VAL A 29 -12.35 3.82 -5.01
N LEU A 30 -12.13 2.59 -5.49
CA LEU A 30 -11.26 1.62 -4.84
C LEU A 30 -9.82 2.13 -4.69
N GLN A 31 -9.27 2.75 -5.74
CA GLN A 31 -7.94 3.35 -5.67
C GLN A 31 -7.87 4.43 -4.59
N LYS A 32 -8.85 5.34 -4.51
CA LYS A 32 -8.90 6.36 -3.44
C LYS A 32 -9.02 5.74 -2.04
N THR A 33 -9.73 4.63 -1.92
CA THR A 33 -9.96 3.98 -0.63
C THR A 33 -8.76 3.16 -0.16
N PHE A 34 -8.05 2.48 -1.06
CA PHE A 34 -7.02 1.49 -0.70
C PHE A 34 -5.59 1.92 -0.98
N LEU A 35 -5.34 2.86 -1.90
CA LEU A 35 -3.98 3.27 -2.25
C LEU A 35 -3.24 3.86 -1.03
N ASP A 36 -1.96 3.51 -0.89
CA ASP A 36 -1.06 3.94 0.18
C ASP A 36 -1.51 3.57 1.61
N LYS A 37 -2.49 2.66 1.74
CA LYS A 37 -2.93 2.14 3.04
C LYS A 37 -2.25 0.82 3.37
N VAL A 38 -1.83 0.71 4.63
CA VAL A 38 -1.33 -0.54 5.21
C VAL A 38 -2.51 -1.30 5.80
N LEU A 39 -2.81 -2.45 5.20
CA LEU A 39 -3.76 -3.42 5.74
C LEU A 39 -3.01 -4.56 6.44
N SER A 40 -3.73 -5.46 7.09
CA SER A 40 -3.16 -6.68 7.71
C SER A 40 -2.36 -7.55 6.72
N ILE A 41 -2.65 -7.41 5.42
CA ILE A 41 -1.98 -8.13 4.33
C ILE A 41 -0.71 -7.43 3.81
N GLY A 42 -0.46 -6.16 4.16
CA GLY A 42 0.68 -5.36 3.70
C GLY A 42 0.31 -3.98 3.17
N LEU A 43 1.26 -3.30 2.52
CA LEU A 43 1.06 -1.99 1.91
C LEU A 43 0.39 -2.13 0.55
N CYS A 44 -0.75 -1.47 0.36
CA CYS A 44 -1.51 -1.50 -0.88
C CYS A 44 -0.94 -0.54 -1.92
N VAL A 45 -0.53 -1.07 -3.08
CA VAL A 45 0.17 -0.32 -4.12
C VAL A 45 -0.75 0.10 -5.26
N SER A 46 -1.62 -0.80 -5.74
CA SER A 46 -2.58 -0.47 -6.80
C SER A 46 -3.60 -1.60 -6.99
N ILE A 47 -4.78 -1.25 -7.50
CA ILE A 47 -5.79 -2.23 -7.94
C ILE A 47 -5.34 -2.88 -9.24
N TYR A 48 -5.28 -4.21 -9.26
CA TYR A 48 -4.87 -4.99 -10.44
C TYR A 48 -6.03 -5.13 -11.42
N ASP A 49 -7.09 -5.82 -11.00
CA ASP A 49 -8.31 -6.01 -11.78
C ASP A 49 -9.54 -6.22 -10.88
N ILE A 50 -10.72 -6.04 -11.46
CA ILE A 50 -12.01 -6.33 -10.83
C ILE A 50 -12.47 -7.69 -11.37
N ARG A 51 -12.84 -8.62 -10.48
CA ARG A 51 -13.26 -9.98 -10.84
C ARG A 51 -14.77 -10.10 -11.00
N SER A 52 -15.51 -9.51 -10.08
CA SER A 52 -16.97 -9.49 -10.13
C SER A 52 -17.49 -8.19 -9.54
N VAL A 53 -18.62 -7.76 -10.09
CA VAL A 53 -19.40 -6.64 -9.59
C VAL A 53 -20.83 -7.15 -9.44
N GLU A 54 -21.32 -7.11 -8.22
CA GLU A 54 -22.68 -7.53 -7.86
C GLU A 54 -23.45 -6.33 -7.28
N GLY A 55 -24.75 -6.27 -7.56
CA GLY A 55 -25.64 -5.25 -7.00
C GLY A 55 -25.83 -4.04 -7.91
N GLY A 56 -25.80 -2.85 -7.31
CA GLY A 56 -26.37 -1.62 -7.88
C GLY A 56 -27.59 -1.10 -7.11
N SER A 57 -27.64 -1.39 -5.81
CA SER A 57 -28.74 -0.95 -4.95
C SER A 57 -28.58 0.53 -4.63
N VAL A 58 -29.60 1.33 -4.92
CA VAL A 58 -29.67 2.74 -4.55
C VAL A 58 -30.57 2.85 -3.32
N LEU A 59 -30.01 3.41 -2.25
CA LEU A 59 -30.79 3.69 -1.04
C LEU A 59 -31.77 4.85 -1.32
N PRO A 60 -33.05 4.73 -0.93
CA PRO A 60 -34.00 5.83 -1.07
C PRO A 60 -33.48 7.09 -0.38
N GLY A 61 -33.36 8.20 -1.14
CA GLY A 61 -32.91 9.50 -0.63
C GLY A 61 -31.40 9.77 -0.74
N ASP A 62 -30.57 8.79 -1.10
CA ASP A 62 -29.10 8.95 -1.18
C ASP A 62 -28.61 9.12 -2.64
N GLY A 63 -29.30 8.51 -3.60
CA GLY A 63 -28.98 8.63 -5.04
C GLY A 63 -27.67 7.95 -5.47
N ALA A 64 -26.77 7.61 -4.53
CA ALA A 64 -25.56 6.84 -4.80
C ALA A 64 -25.85 5.34 -4.95
N ALA A 65 -25.21 4.73 -5.93
CA ALA A 65 -25.34 3.29 -6.18
C ALA A 65 -24.29 2.53 -5.36
N THR A 66 -24.74 1.51 -4.63
CA THR A 66 -23.88 0.64 -3.84
C THR A 66 -23.65 -0.68 -4.57
N TYR A 67 -22.38 -1.03 -4.75
CA TYR A 67 -21.94 -2.25 -5.42
C TYR A 67 -21.09 -3.09 -4.47
N LYS A 68 -21.30 -4.40 -4.52
CA LYS A 68 -20.44 -5.37 -3.89
C LYS A 68 -19.43 -5.86 -4.92
N VAL A 69 -18.15 -5.71 -4.64
CA VAL A 69 -17.09 -5.94 -5.64
C VAL A 69 -16.04 -6.90 -5.11
N CYS A 70 -15.68 -7.89 -5.90
CA CYS A 70 -14.51 -8.71 -5.67
C CYS A 70 -13.41 -8.27 -6.64
N PHE A 71 -12.23 -7.96 -6.11
CA PHE A 71 -11.13 -7.41 -6.89
C PHE A 71 -9.79 -7.94 -6.39
N ARG A 72 -8.76 -7.86 -7.24
CA ARG A 72 -7.39 -8.17 -6.85
C ARG A 72 -6.59 -6.90 -6.70
N ILE A 73 -5.81 -6.83 -5.64
CA ILE A 73 -4.93 -5.70 -5.33
C ILE A 73 -3.47 -6.16 -5.27
N VAL A 74 -2.58 -5.33 -5.79
CA VAL A 74 -1.14 -5.50 -5.66
C VAL A 74 -0.72 -4.97 -4.30
N VAL A 75 -0.16 -5.85 -3.48
CA VAL A 75 0.29 -5.53 -2.12
C VAL A 75 1.79 -5.75 -2.03
N PHE A 76 2.50 -4.77 -1.46
CA PHE A 76 3.87 -4.91 -1.03
C PHE A 76 3.90 -5.66 0.30
N ARG A 77 4.34 -6.92 0.23
CA ARG A 77 4.47 -7.85 1.36
C ARG A 77 5.74 -8.68 1.13
N PRO A 78 6.91 -8.21 1.59
CA PRO A 78 8.12 -9.01 1.53
C PRO A 78 8.01 -10.25 2.42
N PHE A 79 8.68 -11.34 2.05
CA PHE A 79 8.69 -12.57 2.83
C PHE A 79 9.97 -12.71 3.67
N VAL A 80 9.94 -13.56 4.70
CA VAL A 80 11.09 -13.79 5.58
C VAL A 80 12.22 -14.45 4.79
N GLY A 81 13.40 -13.81 4.78
CA GLY A 81 14.57 -14.26 4.02
C GLY A 81 14.66 -13.71 2.59
N GLU A 82 13.73 -12.83 2.19
CA GLU A 82 13.82 -12.15 0.90
C GLU A 82 14.97 -11.14 0.87
N VAL A 83 15.74 -11.11 -0.22
CA VAL A 83 16.81 -10.13 -0.45
C VAL A 83 16.25 -8.95 -1.25
N ILE A 84 16.37 -7.74 -0.69
CA ILE A 84 15.84 -6.51 -1.29
C ILE A 84 16.95 -5.46 -1.34
N ALA A 85 17.07 -4.76 -2.47
CA ALA A 85 17.95 -3.61 -2.60
C ALA A 85 17.25 -2.35 -2.09
N ALA A 86 17.85 -1.66 -1.11
CA ALA A 86 17.32 -0.43 -0.53
C ALA A 86 18.39 0.67 -0.50
N ARG A 87 17.94 1.93 -0.42
CA ARG A 87 18.82 3.08 -0.24
C ARG A 87 18.97 3.40 1.24
N PHE A 88 20.16 3.84 1.63
CA PHE A 88 20.38 4.37 2.96
C PHE A 88 19.61 5.68 3.15
N LYS A 89 18.91 5.83 4.27
CA LYS A 89 18.20 7.06 4.63
C LYS A 89 18.90 7.77 5.80
N GLU A 90 18.94 7.11 6.95
CA GLU A 90 19.50 7.63 8.19
C GLU A 90 20.03 6.49 9.06
N SER A 91 20.93 6.82 9.97
CA SER A 91 21.50 5.87 10.93
C SER A 91 21.42 6.44 12.33
N ASP A 92 20.82 5.68 13.24
CA ASP A 92 20.88 5.92 14.67
C ASP A 92 21.89 4.99 15.33
N SER A 93 22.22 5.25 16.59
CA SER A 93 23.13 4.41 17.38
C SER A 93 22.70 2.94 17.47
N ASN A 94 21.40 2.67 17.34
CA ASN A 94 20.82 1.33 17.51
C ASN A 94 20.30 0.70 16.21
N VAL A 95 19.96 1.52 15.20
CA VAL A 95 19.20 1.08 14.04
C VAL A 95 19.68 1.81 12.79
N LEU A 96 19.83 1.07 11.70
CA LEU A 96 20.04 1.60 10.37
C LEU A 96 18.68 1.66 9.64
N ARG A 97 18.24 2.86 9.25
CA ARG A 97 16.98 3.05 8.51
C ARG A 97 17.25 3.09 7.01
N LEU A 98 16.48 2.30 6.28
CA LEU A 98 16.57 2.17 4.83
C LEU A 98 15.27 2.63 4.18
N THR A 99 15.35 3.06 2.92
CA THR A 99 14.21 3.48 2.11
C THR A 99 14.20 2.79 0.75
N LEU A 100 13.01 2.40 0.31
CA LEU A 100 12.73 1.93 -1.07
C LEU A 100 12.17 3.04 -1.95
N GLY A 101 12.02 4.26 -1.41
CA GLY A 101 11.35 5.39 -2.06
C GLY A 101 9.86 5.46 -1.73
N PHE A 102 9.10 4.38 -1.94
CA PHE A 102 7.67 4.32 -1.60
C PHE A 102 7.39 3.77 -0.19
N PHE A 103 8.40 3.18 0.46
CA PHE A 103 8.31 2.62 1.80
C PHE A 103 9.60 2.89 2.56
N GLU A 104 9.48 3.39 3.79
CA GLU A 104 10.61 3.93 4.56
C GLU A 104 10.80 3.31 5.95
N ASP A 105 9.85 2.46 6.38
CA ASP A 105 9.87 1.84 7.70
C ASP A 105 10.60 0.49 7.64
N ILE A 106 11.84 0.54 7.13
CA ILE A 106 12.76 -0.60 7.05
C ILE A 106 13.92 -0.36 7.99
N TYR A 107 14.08 -1.26 8.96
CA TYR A 107 15.04 -1.13 10.04
C TYR A 107 15.97 -2.32 10.09
N VAL A 108 17.27 -2.06 10.14
CA VAL A 108 18.29 -3.08 10.42
C VAL A 108 18.87 -2.81 11.81
N PRO A 109 18.59 -3.67 12.81
CA PRO A 109 19.18 -3.58 14.13
C PRO A 109 20.70 -3.66 14.09
N ALA A 110 21.38 -2.84 14.90
CA ALA A 110 22.85 -2.81 14.99
C ALA A 110 23.51 -4.21 15.20
N PRO A 111 22.96 -5.13 16.01
CA PRO A 111 23.56 -6.47 16.18
C PRO A 111 23.63 -7.32 14.90
N LEU A 112 22.77 -7.04 13.92
CA LEU A 112 22.69 -7.77 12.66
C LEU A 112 23.58 -7.18 11.56
N ILE A 113 24.22 -6.04 11.83
CA ILE A 113 25.12 -5.39 10.87
C ILE A 113 26.46 -6.16 10.85
N PRO A 114 27.01 -6.48 9.66
CA PRO A 114 28.31 -7.15 9.54
C PRO A 114 29.42 -6.42 10.29
N ARG A 115 30.33 -7.17 10.91
CA ARG A 115 31.53 -6.63 11.56
C ARG A 115 32.74 -6.70 10.61
N PRO A 116 33.64 -5.70 10.62
CA PRO A 116 33.68 -4.54 11.53
C PRO A 116 32.75 -3.40 11.08
N ASN A 117 32.01 -2.82 12.03
CA ASN A 117 31.24 -1.58 11.84
C ASN A 117 31.50 -0.62 13.02
N ARG A 118 31.37 0.69 12.78
CA ARG A 118 31.50 1.75 13.81
C ARG A 118 30.48 2.84 13.50
N CYS A 119 29.65 3.20 14.48
CA CYS A 119 28.77 4.37 14.40
C CYS A 119 29.54 5.60 14.89
N GLU A 120 29.66 6.62 14.04
CA GLU A 120 30.28 7.89 14.38
C GLU A 120 29.26 9.02 14.21
N PRO A 121 29.20 9.98 15.14
CA PRO A 121 28.39 11.19 14.95
C PRO A 121 28.94 12.00 13.78
N ASP A 122 28.05 12.60 12.97
CA ASP A 122 28.48 13.46 11.86
C ASP A 122 29.26 14.67 12.41
N PRO A 123 30.54 14.84 12.05
CA PRO A 123 31.36 15.94 12.53
C PRO A 123 30.85 17.34 12.11
N TYR A 124 29.96 17.43 11.12
CA TYR A 124 29.47 18.71 10.60
C TYR A 124 28.06 19.10 11.03
N ASN A 125 27.36 18.24 11.80
CA ASN A 125 26.05 18.53 12.37
C ASN A 125 25.05 19.10 11.32
N ARG A 126 25.06 18.55 10.10
CA ARG A 126 24.15 18.99 9.03
C ARG A 126 22.79 18.35 9.23
N TYR A 127 21.90 19.07 9.92
CA TYR A 127 20.47 18.78 9.98
C TYR A 127 19.75 19.26 8.72
#